data_AF-A0A4U5NYB6-F1
#
_entry.id   AF-A0A4U5NYB6-F1
#
_cell.length_a   1.000
_cell.length_b   1.000
_cell.length_c   1.000
_cell.angle_alpha   90.00
_cell.angle_beta   90.00
_cell.angle_gamma   90.00
#
_symmetry.space_group_name_H-M   'P 1'
#
loop_
_entity.id
_entity.type
_entity.pdbx_description
1 polymer ?
#
loop_
_entity_poly.entity_id
_entity_poly.type
_entity_poly.pdbx_seq_one_letter_code
_entity_poly.pdbx_strand_id
1 'polypeptide(L)' 'MLKYPWFKCGYLDQRPALFVTPAKFCFGFEGVGHTCTFPNCTDLAAARCSHCAEFFCLEHFVITTHFC' A
#
# COMPACT_ATOMS: atom_id res chain seq x y z
N MET A 1 13.06 16.62 -3.84
CA MET A 1 11.65 16.59 -3.39
C MET A 1 11.23 18.00 -2.97
N LEU A 2 10.79 18.86 -3.90
CA LEU A 2 10.46 20.27 -3.63
C LEU A 2 9.11 20.73 -4.21
N LYS A 3 8.42 19.85 -4.94
CA LYS A 3 7.17 20.17 -5.65
C LYS A 3 6.03 20.67 -4.75
N TYR A 4 5.91 20.15 -3.51
CA TYR A 4 4.84 20.54 -2.59
C TYR A 4 5.08 21.94 -1.99
N PRO A 5 6.28 22.28 -1.47
CA PRO A 5 6.63 23.66 -1.13
C PRO A 5 6.45 24.63 -2.31
N TRP A 6 6.90 24.25 -3.51
CA TRP A 6 6.80 25.11 -4.69
C TRP A 6 5.35 25.41 -5.08
N PHE A 7 4.47 24.41 -5.06
CA PHE A 7 3.05 24.63 -5.27
C PHE A 7 2.45 25.52 -4.17
N LYS A 8 2.80 25.31 -2.90
CA LYS A 8 2.33 26.15 -1.79
C LYS A 8 2.74 27.62 -1.92
N CYS A 9 3.90 27.88 -2.50
CA CYS A 9 4.42 29.23 -2.75
C CYS A 9 3.96 29.82 -4.10
N GLY A 10 3.14 29.11 -4.89
CA GLY A 10 2.64 29.60 -6.18
C GLY A 10 3.65 29.48 -7.33
N TYR A 11 4.74 28.73 -7.18
CA TYR A 11 5.73 28.50 -8.25
C TYR A 11 5.32 27.40 -9.25
N LEU A 12 4.19 26.72 -9.02
CA LEU A 12 3.65 25.71 -9.92
C LEU A 12 2.17 25.99 -10.14
N ASP A 13 1.74 26.00 -11.41
CA ASP A 13 0.33 26.16 -11.78
C ASP A 13 -0.49 24.91 -11.46
N GLN A 14 0.12 23.73 -11.58
CA GLN A 14 -0.53 22.45 -11.35
C GLN A 14 -0.26 21.91 -9.95
N ARG A 15 -1.33 21.52 -9.26
CA ARG A 15 -1.26 20.87 -7.95
C ARG A 15 -0.60 19.50 -8.06
N PRO A 16 0.49 19.23 -7.30
CA PRO A 16 1.06 17.89 -7.22
C PRO A 16 0.05 16.88 -6.69
N ALA A 17 0.12 15.64 -7.20
CA ALA A 17 -0.70 14.54 -6.70
C ALA A 17 -0.57 14.36 -5.18
N LEU A 18 -1.70 14.02 -4.55
CA LEU A 18 -1.74 13.73 -3.12
C LEU A 18 -0.91 12.49 -2.81
N PHE A 19 -0.32 12.46 -1.62
CA PHE A 19 0.34 11.27 -1.11
C PHE A 19 -0.69 10.17 -0.86
N VAL A 20 -0.32 8.94 -1.19
CA VAL A 20 -1.07 7.76 -0.73
C VAL A 20 -0.63 7.49 0.71
N THR A 21 -1.58 7.46 1.64
CA THR A 21 -1.27 7.13 3.03
C THR A 21 -0.93 5.64 3.15
N PRO A 22 -0.11 5.22 4.13
CA PRO A 22 0.15 3.80 4.37
C PRO A 22 -1.13 2.99 4.52
N ALA A 23 -2.13 3.52 5.25
CA ALA A 23 -3.43 2.89 5.40
C ALA A 23 -4.13 2.69 4.04
N LYS A 24 -4.16 3.71 3.18
CA LYS A 24 -4.78 3.61 1.84
C LYS A 24 -3.99 2.66 0.93
N PHE A 25 -2.67 2.64 1.02
CA PHE A 25 -1.83 1.73 0.23
C PHE A 25 -2.00 0.28 0.66
N CYS A 26 -1.97 0.01 1.97
CA CYS A 26 -1.97 -1.34 2.52
C CYS A 26 -3.37 -1.96 2.57
N PHE A 27 -4.43 -1.17 2.75
CA PHE A 27 -5.79 -1.69 2.97
C PHE A 27 -6.85 -1.12 2.02
N GLY A 28 -6.50 -0.09 1.22
CA GLY A 28 -7.42 0.55 0.28
C GLY A 28 -7.45 -0.09 -1.10
N PHE A 29 -7.11 -1.38 -1.21
CA PHE A 29 -7.25 -2.14 -2.45
C PHE A 29 -8.69 -2.62 -2.62
N GLU A 30 -9.19 -2.66 -3.86
CA GLU A 30 -10.54 -3.15 -4.13
C GLU A 30 -10.56 -4.66 -3.79
N GLY A 31 -11.26 -5.01 -2.70
CA GLY A 31 -11.17 -6.30 -2.01
C GLY A 31 -11.79 -7.50 -2.73
N VAL A 32 -11.74 -7.54 -4.07
CA VAL A 32 -12.27 -8.65 -4.86
C VAL A 32 -11.14 -9.19 -5.74
N GLY A 33 -10.47 -10.24 -5.28
CA GLY A 33 -9.67 -11.10 -6.18
C GLY A 33 -8.19 -11.32 -5.82
N HIS A 34 -7.67 -10.70 -4.76
CA HIS A 34 -6.29 -10.99 -4.33
C HIS A 34 -6.25 -12.15 -3.33
N THR A 35 -5.45 -13.17 -3.62
CA THR A 35 -5.08 -14.23 -2.68
C THR A 35 -3.75 -13.92 -2.02
N CYS A 36 -3.49 -14.55 -0.87
CA CYS A 36 -2.20 -14.45 -0.22
C CYS A 36 -1.07 -14.95 -1.13
N THR A 37 0.03 -14.20 -1.22
CA THR A 37 1.24 -14.57 -1.98
C THR A 37 2.06 -15.65 -1.25
N PHE A 38 1.75 -15.96 0.01
CA PHE A 38 2.51 -16.96 0.77
C PHE A 38 2.37 -18.37 0.15
N PRO A 39 3.48 -19.14 0.03
CA PRO A 39 3.43 -20.46 -0.61
C PRO A 39 2.39 -21.39 0.02
N ASN A 40 1.60 -22.05 -0.82
CA ASN A 40 0.53 -22.98 -0.43
C ASN A 40 -0.59 -22.35 0.42
N CYS A 41 -0.74 -21.02 0.41
CA CYS A 41 -1.88 -20.33 1.00
C CYS A 41 -2.91 -19.97 -0.09
N THR A 42 -4.17 -20.33 0.12
CA THR A 42 -5.28 -20.00 -0.77
C THR A 42 -6.23 -18.95 -0.17
N ASP A 43 -5.88 -18.39 0.99
CA ASP A 43 -6.71 -17.43 1.69
C ASP A 43 -6.78 -16.11 0.95
N LEU A 44 -7.89 -15.38 1.18
CA LEU A 44 -8.04 -14.03 0.68
C LEU A 44 -7.03 -13.10 1.35
N ALA A 45 -6.44 -12.22 0.54
CA ALA A 45 -5.56 -11.19 1.04
C ALA A 45 -6.35 -10.15 1.85
N ALA A 46 -5.79 -9.77 2.99
CA ALA A 46 -6.34 -8.75 3.89
C ALA A 46 -5.47 -7.47 3.90
N ALA A 47 -4.21 -7.57 3.47
CA ALA A 47 -3.27 -6.45 3.46
C ALA A 47 -2.30 -6.55 2.27
N ARG A 48 -1.87 -5.39 1.77
CA ARG A 48 -0.74 -5.23 0.86
C ARG A 48 0.46 -4.71 1.63
N CYS A 49 1.61 -5.37 1.50
CA CYS A 49 2.85 -4.96 2.15
C CYS A 49 3.38 -3.64 1.60
N SER A 50 3.69 -2.67 2.47
CA SER A 50 4.25 -1.37 2.06
C SER A 50 5.68 -1.43 1.51
N HIS A 51 6.40 -2.54 1.72
CA HIS A 51 7.77 -2.73 1.26
C HIS A 51 7.84 -3.45 -0.09
N CYS A 52 7.37 -4.70 -0.17
CA CYS A 52 7.41 -5.50 -1.40
C CYS A 52 6.17 -5.36 -2.29
N ALA A 53 5.13 -4.65 -1.83
CA ALA A 53 3.88 -4.47 -2.56
C ALA A 53 3.04 -5.75 -2.81
N GLU A 54 3.42 -6.88 -2.22
CA GLU A 54 2.72 -8.17 -2.26
C GLU A 54 1.52 -8.24 -1.31
N PHE A 55 0.63 -9.19 -1.55
CA PHE A 55 -0.63 -9.35 -0.84
C PHE A 55 -0.60 -10.52 0.14
N PHE A 56 -1.08 -10.32 1.36
CA PHE A 56 -1.05 -11.34 2.41
C PHE A 56 -2.37 -11.42 3.16
N CYS A 57 -2.76 -12.62 3.57
CA CYS A 57 -3.82 -12.81 4.56
C CYS A 57 -3.34 -12.35 5.95
N LEU A 58 -4.26 -12.24 6.92
CA LEU A 58 -3.92 -11.76 8.27
C LEU A 58 -2.87 -12.65 8.96
N GLU A 59 -2.96 -13.96 8.79
CA GLU A 59 -2.00 -14.92 9.35
C GLU A 59 -0.58 -14.61 8.86
N HIS A 60 -0.40 -14.55 7.54
CA HIS A 60 0.92 -14.36 6.96
C HIS A 60 1.44 -12.92 7.03
N PHE A 61 0.55 -11.95 7.24
CA PHE A 61 0.94 -10.55 7.38
C PHE A 61 1.31 -10.18 8.82
N VAL A 62 0.49 -10.57 9.80
CA VAL A 62 0.57 -10.11 11.19
C VAL A 62 1.09 -11.19 12.14
N ILE A 63 0.67 -12.45 11.97
CA ILE A 63 0.92 -13.51 12.95
C ILE A 63 2.27 -14.18 12.68
N THR A 64 2.45 -14.80 11.53
CA THR A 64 3.76 -15.35 11.14
C THR A 64 4.77 -14.25 10.82
N THR A 65 4.30 -13.00 10.79
CA THR A 65 5.01 -11.76 10.49
C THR A 65 5.73 -11.82 9.16
N HIS A 66 5.20 -11.10 8.18
CA HIS A 66 5.91 -10.91 6.92
C HIS A 66 7.13 -9.99 7.14
N PHE A 67 8.27 -10.59 7.50
CA PHE A 67 9.57 -9.92 7.58
C PHE A 67 10.12 -9.70 6.18
N CYS A 68 9.63 -8.65 5.54
CA CYS A 68 10.05 -8.27 4.21
C CYS A 68 11.55 -7.93 4.12
#